data_AF-A0A3N5UCA3-F1
#
_entry.id   AF-A0A3N5UCA3-F1
#
_cell.length_a   1.000
_cell.length_b   1.000
_cell.length_c   1.000
_cell.angle_alpha   90.00
_cell.angle_beta   90.00
_cell.angle_gamma   90.00
#
_symmetry.space_group_name_H-M   'P 1'
#
loop_
_entity.id
_entity.type
_entity.pdbx_description
1 polymer ?
#
loop_
_entity_poly.entity_id
_entity_poly.type
_entity_poly.pdbx_seq_one_letter_code
_entity_poly.pdbx_strand_id
1 'polypeptide(L)'
;MLTTCAQPGVTKHELDGEVYLYLLHRLMRKGCAFVTARDHIRGTRAFGRPTVVLRHDCDDLFFRSVAMVHLETRLRLNSSLYLFCEPEWPAPIRIRYWAGSEKWVCLLQAAEKEGIEVGYHMNAYARADFDLPKAVDMFRSDVQYLRRFFSIETFTCHGGRRGPGRVSNLAFPEQAIPPSLNITNASVKFTESDYIGGFRLATLGGGGLLTYDGYLGDGGVWYGYRDWFYGWIGETCCQSLDEFVERMAPGKAYQLLIHPQYYALEEWVHF
;
A
#
# COMPACT_ATOMS: atom_id res chain seq x y z
N MET A 1 0.39 -18.53 -27.17
CA MET A 1 -0.52 -19.12 -26.16
C MET A 1 0.30 -19.44 -24.93
N LEU A 2 0.17 -18.64 -23.86
CA LEU A 2 0.78 -18.93 -22.56
C LEU A 2 -0.27 -19.65 -21.72
N THR A 3 -0.11 -20.95 -21.55
CA THR A 3 -0.90 -21.78 -20.64
C THR A 3 -0.40 -21.56 -19.22
N THR A 4 -1.15 -20.83 -18.40
CA THR A 4 -0.88 -20.75 -16.96
C THR A 4 -1.56 -21.93 -16.26
N CYS A 5 -0.75 -22.89 -15.80
CA CYS A 5 -1.18 -23.93 -14.86
C CYS A 5 -1.30 -23.32 -13.46
N ALA A 6 -2.50 -22.85 -13.09
CA ALA A 6 -2.82 -22.70 -11.68
C ALA A 6 -3.23 -24.07 -11.14
N GLN A 7 -2.45 -24.64 -10.21
CA GLN A 7 -2.87 -25.85 -9.52
C GLN A 7 -3.90 -25.50 -8.44
N PRO A 8 -5.09 -26.14 -8.44
CA PRO A 8 -6.05 -25.97 -7.37
C PRO A 8 -5.53 -26.64 -6.09
N GLY A 9 -5.41 -25.89 -4.98
CA GLY A 9 -5.08 -26.45 -3.66
C GLY A 9 -4.05 -25.68 -2.83
N VAL A 10 -3.47 -24.58 -3.32
CA VAL A 10 -2.50 -23.79 -2.54
C VAL A 10 -3.28 -22.96 -1.50
N THR A 11 -3.13 -23.32 -0.22
CA THR A 11 -3.60 -22.49 0.88
C THR A 11 -2.78 -21.20 0.91
N LYS A 12 -3.38 -20.10 1.36
CA LYS A 12 -2.72 -18.80 1.50
C LYS A 12 -1.54 -18.96 2.47
N HIS A 13 -0.35 -19.22 1.95
CA HIS A 13 0.86 -19.37 2.75
C HIS A 13 1.20 -18.01 3.35
N GLU A 14 1.38 -17.98 4.67
CA GLU A 14 1.96 -16.83 5.34
C GLU A 14 3.46 -16.81 5.05
N LEU A 15 3.96 -15.64 4.66
CA LEU A 15 5.37 -15.32 4.62
C LEU A 15 5.89 -15.22 6.04
N ASP A 16 7.10 -15.73 6.25
CA ASP A 16 7.83 -15.49 7.49
C ASP A 16 8.11 -13.98 7.63
N GLY A 17 7.92 -13.42 8.83
CA GLY A 17 8.33 -12.06 9.16
C GLY A 17 9.80 -11.78 8.83
N GLU A 18 10.66 -12.80 8.87
CA GLU A 18 12.07 -12.73 8.49
C GLU A 18 12.28 -12.27 7.04
N VAL A 19 11.34 -12.59 6.13
CA VAL A 19 11.41 -12.13 4.73
C VAL A 19 11.30 -10.61 4.65
N TYR A 20 10.44 -10.03 5.47
CA TYR A 20 10.26 -8.58 5.53
C TYR A 20 11.47 -7.88 6.18
N LEU A 21 12.01 -8.43 7.28
CA LEU A 21 13.27 -7.94 7.85
C LEU A 21 14.44 -8.01 6.87
N TYR A 22 14.55 -9.12 6.14
CA TYR A 22 15.56 -9.29 5.11
C TYR A 22 15.47 -8.19 4.05
N LEU A 23 14.26 -7.89 3.56
CA LEU A 23 14.02 -6.80 2.61
C LEU A 23 14.50 -5.45 3.17
N LEU A 24 14.06 -5.08 4.38
CA LEU A 24 14.45 -3.82 5.01
C LEU A 24 15.97 -3.72 5.16
N HIS A 25 16.63 -4.77 5.63
CA HIS A 25 18.09 -4.80 5.76
C HIS A 25 18.82 -4.72 4.42
N ARG A 26 18.29 -5.31 3.34
CA ARG A 26 18.86 -5.15 1.99
C ARG A 26 18.77 -3.70 1.51
N LEU A 27 17.61 -3.07 1.65
CA LEU A 27 17.40 -1.67 1.28
C LEU A 27 18.28 -0.71 2.10
N MET A 28 18.38 -0.92 3.41
CA MET A 28 19.24 -0.13 4.28
C MET A 28 20.73 -0.27 3.91
N ARG A 29 21.20 -1.50 3.64
CA ARG A 29 22.58 -1.74 3.20
C ARG A 29 22.89 -1.11 1.84
N LYS A 30 21.90 -1.06 0.94
CA LYS A 30 22.00 -0.35 -0.35
C LYS A 30 22.06 1.18 -0.16
N GLY A 31 21.78 1.69 1.05
CA GLY A 31 21.77 3.11 1.35
C GLY A 31 20.52 3.81 0.84
N CYS A 32 19.39 3.11 0.72
CA CYS A 32 18.14 3.72 0.29
C CYS A 32 17.64 4.79 1.27
N ALA A 33 17.03 5.84 0.75
CA ALA A 33 16.29 6.83 1.52
C ALA A 33 14.81 6.43 1.56
N PHE A 34 14.25 6.29 2.76
CA PHE A 34 12.85 5.96 2.95
C PHE A 34 12.05 7.26 3.09
N VAL A 35 10.98 7.40 2.32
CA VAL A 35 10.06 8.54 2.39
C VAL A 35 8.62 8.04 2.39
N THR A 36 7.72 8.80 3.00
CA THR A 36 6.30 8.49 2.95
C THR A 36 5.74 8.81 1.56
N ALA A 37 4.59 8.23 1.22
CA ALA A 37 3.86 8.56 0.00
C ALA A 37 3.49 10.05 -0.05
N ARG A 38 3.05 10.64 1.07
CA ARG A 38 2.84 12.09 1.21
C ARG A 38 4.10 12.89 0.86
N ASP A 39 5.24 12.52 1.43
CA ASP A 39 6.50 13.24 1.18
C ASP A 39 6.91 13.13 -0.28
N HIS A 40 6.78 11.93 -0.85
CA HIS A 40 7.03 11.68 -2.25
C HIS A 40 6.13 12.55 -3.14
N ILE A 41 4.83 12.61 -2.83
CA ILE A 41 3.85 13.44 -3.53
C ILE A 41 4.22 14.93 -3.50
N ARG A 42 4.79 15.38 -2.39
CA ARG A 42 5.31 16.75 -2.22
C ARG A 42 6.66 16.99 -2.91
N GLY A 43 7.19 16.00 -3.63
CA GLY A 43 8.45 16.09 -4.36
C GLY A 43 9.70 15.76 -3.54
N THR A 44 9.54 15.22 -2.33
CA THR A 44 10.69 14.81 -1.51
C THR A 44 11.39 13.62 -2.17
N ARG A 45 12.66 13.82 -2.54
CA ARG A 45 13.54 12.80 -3.12
C ARG A 45 14.95 12.95 -2.58
N ALA A 46 15.65 11.82 -2.42
CA ALA A 46 17.07 11.83 -2.10
C ALA A 46 17.90 11.79 -3.39
N PHE A 47 18.39 12.94 -3.87
CA PHE A 47 19.11 13.00 -5.15
C PHE A 47 20.41 12.16 -5.21
N GLY A 48 21.01 11.80 -4.06
CA GLY A 48 22.22 10.96 -3.98
C GLY A 48 21.98 9.49 -3.64
N ARG A 49 20.73 9.05 -3.46
CA ARG A 49 20.39 7.70 -2.99
C ARG A 49 19.13 7.19 -3.70
N PRO A 50 18.91 5.87 -3.86
CA PRO A 50 17.61 5.38 -4.28
C PRO A 50 16.56 5.80 -3.24
N THR A 51 15.42 6.33 -3.70
CA THR A 51 14.29 6.68 -2.84
C THR A 51 13.28 5.54 -2.81
N VAL A 52 12.87 5.11 -1.62
CA VAL A 52 11.88 4.04 -1.41
C VAL A 52 10.64 4.65 -0.78
N VAL A 53 9.49 4.44 -1.42
CA VAL A 53 8.17 4.66 -0.85
C VAL A 53 7.63 3.31 -0.39
N LEU A 54 7.77 3.03 0.89
CA LEU A 54 7.31 1.80 1.50
C LEU A 54 5.86 1.98 1.96
N ARG A 55 4.94 1.26 1.32
CA ARG A 55 3.49 1.35 1.53
C ARG A 55 2.93 0.04 2.06
N HIS A 56 2.09 0.14 3.07
CA HIS A 56 1.32 -0.95 3.64
C HIS A 56 -0.18 -0.75 3.39
N ASP A 57 -0.78 -1.64 2.61
CA ASP A 57 -2.23 -1.68 2.44
C ASP A 57 -2.79 -2.65 3.49
N CYS A 58 -3.41 -2.11 4.55
CA CYS A 58 -3.93 -2.90 5.66
C CYS A 58 -5.32 -3.45 5.33
N ASP A 59 -5.36 -4.57 4.59
CA ASP A 59 -6.65 -5.15 4.21
C ASP A 59 -7.31 -5.92 5.35
N ASP A 60 -6.51 -6.68 6.10
CA ASP A 60 -6.92 -7.56 7.20
C ASP A 60 -5.82 -7.61 8.27
N LEU A 61 -6.14 -8.18 9.43
CA LEU A 61 -5.17 -8.42 10.53
C LEU A 61 -4.41 -7.17 10.95
N PHE A 62 -5.14 -6.11 11.32
CA PHE A 62 -4.59 -4.81 11.70
C PHE A 62 -3.40 -4.86 12.68
N PHE A 63 -3.36 -5.81 13.61
CA PHE A 63 -2.23 -5.97 14.54
C PHE A 63 -0.89 -6.26 13.83
N ARG A 64 -0.90 -6.96 12.68
CA ARG A 64 0.31 -7.22 11.86
C ARG A 64 0.81 -5.93 11.23
N SER A 65 -0.10 -5.08 10.76
CA SER A 65 0.24 -3.74 10.25
C SER A 65 0.87 -2.86 11.33
N VAL A 66 0.33 -2.89 12.55
CA VAL A 66 0.93 -2.16 13.68
C VAL A 66 2.30 -2.73 14.06
N ALA A 67 2.48 -4.05 14.03
CA ALA A 67 3.78 -4.68 14.28
C ALA A 67 4.84 -4.26 13.24
N MET A 68 4.48 -4.19 11.95
CA MET A 68 5.37 -3.67 10.91
C MET A 68 5.75 -2.21 11.17
N VAL A 69 4.76 -1.34 11.39
CA VAL A 69 5.00 0.08 11.68
C VAL A 69 5.88 0.26 12.92
N HIS A 70 5.67 -0.55 13.95
CA HIS A 70 6.50 -0.53 15.14
C HIS A 70 7.96 -0.92 14.83
N LEU A 71 8.18 -1.99 14.05
CA LEU A 71 9.52 -2.36 13.60
C LEU A 71 10.17 -1.21 12.81
N GLU A 72 9.47 -0.66 11.83
CA GLU A 72 9.97 0.44 10.98
C GLU A 72 10.36 1.66 11.80
N THR A 73 9.53 2.02 12.79
CA THR A 73 9.82 3.10 13.75
C THR A 73 11.11 2.81 14.52
N ARG A 74 11.30 1.58 15.02
CA ARG A 74 12.55 1.17 15.71
C ARG A 74 13.77 1.23 14.80
N LEU A 75 13.60 0.95 13.51
CA LEU A 75 14.64 1.06 12.49
C LEU A 75 14.81 2.50 11.95
N ARG A 76 14.01 3.46 12.42
CA ARG A 76 13.98 4.86 11.96
C ARG A 76 13.72 4.98 10.45
N LEU A 77 12.77 4.19 9.96
CA LEU A 77 12.33 4.20 8.58
C LEU A 77 11.00 4.94 8.46
N ASN A 78 10.86 5.73 7.40
CA ASN A 78 9.57 6.34 7.06
C ASN A 78 8.81 5.38 6.14
N SER A 79 7.55 5.13 6.44
CA SER A 79 6.64 4.32 5.63
C SER A 79 5.22 4.90 5.69
N SER A 80 4.33 4.37 4.85
CA SER A 80 2.93 4.78 4.82
C SER A 80 2.02 3.59 5.09
N LEU A 81 1.16 3.69 6.09
CA LEU A 81 0.15 2.70 6.44
C LEU A 81 -1.24 3.21 6.03
N TYR A 82 -1.94 2.47 5.17
CA TYR A 82 -3.29 2.81 4.70
C TYR A 82 -4.33 1.95 5.40
N LEU A 83 -5.32 2.58 6.04
CA LEU A 83 -6.33 1.93 6.88
C LEU A 83 -7.75 2.05 6.32
N PHE A 84 -8.58 1.01 6.53
CA PHE A 84 -10.03 1.12 6.36
C PHE A 84 -10.70 1.75 7.58
N CYS A 85 -11.80 2.51 7.38
CA CYS A 85 -12.73 2.79 8.49
C CYS A 85 -13.57 1.57 8.84
N GLU A 86 -14.16 0.96 7.82
CA GLU A 86 -14.91 -0.28 7.93
C GLU A 86 -14.47 -1.23 6.82
N PRO A 87 -14.37 -2.54 7.11
CA PRO A 87 -14.07 -3.52 6.07
C PRO A 87 -15.20 -3.62 5.05
N GLU A 88 -14.86 -4.05 3.83
CA GLU A 88 -15.81 -4.20 2.73
C GLU A 88 -16.83 -5.34 2.97
N TRP A 89 -16.45 -6.33 3.78
CA TRP A 89 -17.25 -7.53 4.07
C TRP A 89 -17.66 -7.57 5.55
N PRO A 90 -18.77 -8.25 5.90
CA PRO A 90 -19.00 -8.69 7.27
C PRO A 90 -17.95 -9.74 7.63
N ALA A 91 -16.70 -9.30 7.81
CA ALA A 91 -15.63 -10.14 8.29
C ALA A 91 -16.03 -10.56 9.71
N PRO A 92 -16.23 -11.85 9.98
CA PRO A 92 -16.93 -12.28 11.18
C PRO A 92 -16.27 -11.81 12.48
N ILE A 93 -14.98 -11.41 12.49
CA ILE A 93 -14.30 -11.00 13.74
C ILE A 93 -13.11 -10.01 13.60
N ARG A 94 -12.57 -9.67 12.41
CA ARG A 94 -11.14 -9.23 12.36
C ARG A 94 -10.78 -7.75 12.21
N ILE A 95 -11.65 -6.87 11.70
CA ILE A 95 -11.25 -5.46 11.39
C ILE A 95 -11.99 -4.41 12.23
N ARG A 96 -13.03 -4.78 12.99
CA ARG A 96 -13.75 -3.84 13.88
C ARG A 96 -12.93 -3.33 15.09
N TYR A 97 -11.68 -3.78 15.26
CA TYR A 97 -10.93 -3.57 16.50
C TYR A 97 -9.96 -2.38 16.52
N TRP A 98 -9.60 -1.76 15.40
CA TRP A 98 -8.65 -0.64 15.50
C TRP A 98 -9.31 0.61 16.09
N ALA A 99 -10.52 0.93 15.65
CA ALA A 99 -11.33 2.04 16.18
C ALA A 99 -11.76 1.84 17.65
N GLY A 100 -11.75 0.60 18.16
CA GLY A 100 -12.11 0.28 19.53
C GLY A 100 -10.93 0.01 20.47
N SER A 101 -9.69 -0.06 19.95
CA SER A 101 -8.50 -0.32 20.75
C SER A 101 -7.67 0.95 20.87
N GLU A 102 -7.90 1.71 21.94
CA GLU A 102 -7.14 2.92 22.27
C GLU A 102 -5.63 2.66 22.23
N LYS A 103 -5.17 1.48 22.67
CA LYS A 103 -3.75 1.08 22.62
C LYS A 103 -3.15 1.22 21.22
N TRP A 104 -3.85 0.74 20.19
CA TRP A 104 -3.31 0.76 18.84
C TRP A 104 -3.35 2.14 18.21
N VAL A 105 -4.42 2.92 18.48
CA VAL A 105 -4.50 4.31 18.05
C VAL A 105 -3.34 5.12 18.64
N CYS A 106 -3.07 4.97 19.94
CA CYS A 106 -1.95 5.65 20.59
C CYS A 106 -0.59 5.25 20.00
N LEU A 107 -0.39 3.97 19.67
CA LEU A 107 0.85 3.49 19.04
C LEU A 107 1.04 4.10 17.65
N LEU A 108 0.00 4.12 16.82
CA LEU A 108 0.09 4.73 15.48
C LEU A 108 0.23 6.26 15.55
N GLN A 109 -0.40 6.93 16.51
CA GLN A 109 -0.19 8.36 16.75
C GLN A 109 1.25 8.67 17.20
N ALA A 110 1.86 7.79 18.00
CA ALA A 110 3.27 7.91 18.34
C ALA A 110 4.15 7.70 17.10
N ALA A 111 3.84 6.70 16.27
CA ALA A 111 4.55 6.43 15.03
C ALA A 111 4.44 7.59 14.02
N GLU A 112 3.28 8.26 13.91
CA GLU A 112 3.14 9.46 13.06
C GLU A 112 4.11 10.57 13.46
N LYS A 113 4.35 10.75 14.77
CA LYS A 113 5.31 11.75 15.28
C LYS A 113 6.76 11.40 14.93
N GLU A 114 7.03 10.12 14.68
CA GLU A 114 8.35 9.59 14.30
C GLU A 114 8.54 9.49 12.78
N GLY A 115 7.57 9.94 11.97
CA GLY A 115 7.71 10.04 10.51
C GLY A 115 6.92 9.01 9.70
N ILE A 116 6.10 8.18 10.36
CA ILE A 116 5.16 7.30 9.66
C ILE A 116 3.98 8.11 9.15
N GLU A 117 3.48 7.77 7.96
CA GLU A 117 2.23 8.32 7.42
C GLU A 117 1.09 7.36 7.67
N VAL A 118 -0.06 7.87 8.12
CA VAL A 118 -1.33 7.13 8.10
C VAL A 118 -2.24 7.70 7.03
N GLY A 119 -2.66 6.87 6.08
CA GLY A 119 -3.54 7.22 4.97
C GLY A 119 -4.86 6.44 5.00
N TYR A 120 -5.79 6.82 4.14
CA TYR A 120 -7.06 6.10 3.98
C TYR A 120 -6.94 5.02 2.90
N HIS A 121 -7.10 3.76 3.26
CA HIS A 121 -7.27 2.69 2.27
C HIS A 121 -8.73 2.72 1.79
N MET A 122 -8.98 3.26 0.62
CA MET A 122 -10.33 3.57 0.18
C MET A 122 -11.08 2.34 -0.33
N ASN A 123 -12.19 2.00 0.32
CA ASN A 123 -13.13 0.96 -0.13
C ASN A 123 -14.58 1.48 -0.25
N ALA A 124 -14.78 2.79 -0.19
CA ALA A 124 -16.09 3.44 -0.22
C ALA A 124 -16.93 3.07 -1.46
N TYR A 125 -16.31 2.91 -2.63
CA TYR A 125 -17.06 2.64 -3.86
C TYR A 125 -17.66 1.23 -3.86
N ALA A 126 -16.87 0.24 -3.47
CA ALA A 126 -17.36 -1.13 -3.30
C ALA A 126 -18.40 -1.25 -2.18
N ARG A 127 -18.21 -0.57 -1.03
CA ARG A 127 -19.19 -0.50 0.08
C ARG A 127 -20.50 0.19 -0.31
N ALA A 128 -20.44 1.08 -1.29
CA ALA A 128 -21.60 1.76 -1.85
C ALA A 128 -22.29 0.95 -2.96
N ASP A 129 -21.92 -0.31 -3.20
CA ASP A 129 -22.40 -1.11 -4.33
C ASP A 129 -22.18 -0.41 -5.68
N PHE A 130 -21.09 0.34 -5.80
CA PHE A 130 -20.72 1.11 -6.97
C PHE A 130 -21.71 2.24 -7.32
N ASP A 131 -22.50 2.70 -6.34
CA ASP A 131 -23.26 3.95 -6.41
C ASP A 131 -22.34 5.14 -6.10
N LEU A 132 -22.05 5.97 -7.11
CA LEU A 132 -21.09 7.06 -6.97
C LEU A 132 -21.49 8.12 -5.95
N PRO A 133 -22.72 8.69 -5.96
CA PRO A 133 -23.16 9.62 -4.92
C PRO A 133 -22.98 9.07 -3.50
N LYS A 134 -23.43 7.84 -3.24
CA LYS A 134 -23.29 7.18 -1.94
C LYS A 134 -21.82 6.94 -1.58
N ALA A 135 -20.99 6.57 -2.56
CA ALA A 135 -19.56 6.38 -2.36
C ALA A 135 -18.83 7.68 -1.97
N VAL A 136 -19.21 8.82 -2.56
CA VAL A 136 -18.65 10.13 -2.21
C VAL A 136 -19.00 10.50 -0.76
N ASP A 137 -20.23 10.26 -0.33
CA ASP A 137 -20.65 10.52 1.05
C ASP A 137 -19.94 9.59 2.06
N MET A 138 -19.77 8.31 1.70
CA MET A 138 -18.97 7.36 2.49
C MET A 138 -17.50 7.78 2.57
N PHE A 139 -16.88 8.13 1.44
CA PHE A 139 -15.49 8.61 1.39
C PHE A 139 -15.29 9.82 2.31
N ARG A 140 -16.19 10.81 2.23
CA ARG A 140 -16.14 12.02 3.07
C ARG A 140 -16.22 11.65 4.55
N SER A 141 -17.16 10.79 4.91
CA SER A 141 -17.39 10.36 6.29
C SER A 141 -16.19 9.60 6.85
N ASP A 142 -15.64 8.66 6.07
CA ASP A 142 -14.47 7.86 6.44
C ASP A 142 -13.22 8.75 6.67
N VAL A 143 -12.93 9.68 5.76
CA VAL A 143 -11.79 10.62 5.91
C VAL A 143 -11.97 11.50 7.13
N GLN A 144 -13.17 12.06 7.35
CA GLN A 144 -13.46 12.88 8.53
C GLN A 144 -13.34 12.07 9.82
N TYR A 145 -13.75 10.81 9.81
CA TYR A 145 -13.63 9.92 10.95
C TYR A 145 -12.16 9.64 11.30
N LEU A 146 -11.35 9.23 10.32
CA LEU A 146 -9.92 8.97 10.51
C LEU A 146 -9.15 10.22 11.00
N ARG A 147 -9.53 11.42 10.51
CA ARG A 147 -8.94 12.71 10.93
C ARG A 147 -9.17 13.07 12.39
N ARG A 148 -10.06 12.37 13.10
CA ARG A 148 -10.16 12.51 14.56
C ARG A 148 -8.94 11.95 15.29
N PHE A 149 -8.18 11.06 14.63
CA PHE A 149 -7.08 10.32 15.23
C PHE A 149 -5.74 10.62 14.56
N PHE A 150 -5.72 10.81 13.23
CA PHE A 150 -4.50 10.88 12.42
C PHE A 150 -4.51 12.05 11.44
N SER A 151 -3.33 12.40 10.91
CA SER A 151 -3.16 13.50 9.95
C SER A 151 -3.42 13.04 8.50
N ILE A 152 -4.64 12.61 8.20
CA ILE A 152 -4.99 12.04 6.89
C ILE A 152 -4.89 13.09 5.78
N GLU A 153 -3.91 12.90 4.90
CA GLU A 153 -3.66 13.73 3.72
C GLU A 153 -3.66 12.93 2.41
N THR A 154 -3.55 11.61 2.50
CA THR A 154 -3.52 10.72 1.33
C THR A 154 -4.53 9.60 1.47
N PHE A 155 -4.90 9.05 0.32
CA PHE A 155 -5.66 7.79 0.25
C PHE A 155 -5.12 6.91 -0.87
N THR A 156 -5.43 5.62 -0.82
CA THR A 156 -5.17 4.68 -1.93
C THR A 156 -6.38 3.79 -2.13
N CYS A 157 -6.85 3.62 -3.36
CA CYS A 157 -7.96 2.75 -3.70
C CYS A 157 -7.62 1.28 -3.46
N HIS A 158 -8.42 0.60 -2.65
CA HIS A 158 -8.33 -0.84 -2.41
C HIS A 158 -8.80 -1.62 -3.64
N GLY A 159 -7.99 -2.54 -4.18
CA GLY A 159 -8.33 -3.33 -5.37
C GLY A 159 -9.70 -4.04 -5.28
N GLY A 160 -9.99 -4.63 -4.11
CA GLY A 160 -11.32 -5.04 -3.65
C GLY A 160 -12.15 -5.94 -4.56
N ARG A 161 -13.44 -6.11 -4.19
CA ARG A 161 -14.43 -6.81 -5.02
C ARG A 161 -14.68 -6.03 -6.30
N ARG A 162 -14.96 -6.77 -7.37
CA ARG A 162 -15.46 -6.20 -8.62
C ARG A 162 -16.99 -6.25 -8.65
N GLY A 163 -17.60 -5.14 -9.02
CA GLY A 163 -19.02 -4.98 -9.24
C GLY A 163 -19.49 -5.34 -10.65
N PRO A 164 -20.73 -4.95 -10.99
CA PRO A 164 -21.24 -5.00 -12.36
C PRO A 164 -20.23 -4.36 -13.33
N GLY A 165 -20.03 -4.99 -14.49
CA GLY A 165 -19.07 -4.48 -15.50
C GLY A 165 -17.60 -4.57 -15.07
N ARG A 166 -17.27 -5.35 -14.03
CA ARG A 166 -15.90 -5.50 -13.48
C ARG A 166 -15.33 -4.21 -12.88
N VAL A 167 -16.17 -3.22 -12.59
CA VAL A 167 -15.81 -1.98 -11.91
C VAL A 167 -15.30 -2.29 -10.51
N SER A 168 -14.23 -1.63 -10.06
CA SER A 168 -13.72 -1.71 -8.69
C SER A 168 -13.55 -0.30 -8.11
N ASN A 169 -13.10 -0.21 -6.85
CA ASN A 169 -12.67 1.05 -6.24
C ASN A 169 -11.61 1.82 -7.05
N LEU A 170 -10.84 1.14 -7.91
CA LEU A 170 -9.87 1.80 -8.81
C LEU A 170 -10.56 2.70 -9.84
N ALA A 171 -11.84 2.46 -10.12
CA ALA A 171 -12.65 3.28 -11.01
C ALA A 171 -13.33 4.46 -10.30
N PHE A 172 -13.06 4.68 -9.01
CA PHE A 172 -13.59 5.83 -8.29
C PHE A 172 -13.02 7.13 -8.90
N PRO A 173 -13.86 8.06 -9.39
CA PRO A 173 -13.40 9.26 -10.06
C PRO A 173 -12.82 10.26 -9.06
N GLU A 174 -11.54 10.62 -9.21
CA GLU A 174 -10.88 11.61 -8.36
C GLU A 174 -11.57 12.97 -8.39
N GLN A 175 -12.14 13.36 -9.54
CA GLN A 175 -12.91 14.60 -9.67
C GLN A 175 -14.19 14.62 -8.83
N ALA A 176 -14.66 13.46 -8.34
CA ALA A 176 -15.79 13.39 -7.42
C ALA A 176 -15.38 13.61 -5.96
N ILE A 177 -14.08 13.65 -5.65
CA ILE A 177 -13.59 13.96 -4.30
C ILE A 177 -13.82 15.46 -4.05
N PRO A 178 -14.55 15.83 -2.98
CA PRO A 178 -14.75 17.24 -2.65
C PRO A 178 -13.40 17.94 -2.44
N PRO A 179 -13.10 19.05 -3.14
CA PRO A 179 -11.84 19.78 -2.97
C PRO A 179 -11.59 20.24 -1.52
N SER A 180 -12.67 20.48 -0.77
CA SER A 180 -12.64 20.82 0.66
C SER A 180 -12.01 19.75 1.54
N LEU A 181 -11.88 18.51 1.07
CA LEU A 181 -11.19 17.45 1.81
C LEU A 181 -9.67 17.62 1.78
N ASN A 182 -9.09 18.32 0.80
CA ASN A 182 -7.63 18.48 0.66
C ASN A 182 -6.89 17.16 0.90
N ILE A 183 -7.23 16.14 0.10
CA ILE A 183 -6.67 14.79 0.20
C ILE A 183 -6.22 14.34 -1.19
N THR A 184 -5.05 13.72 -1.27
CA THR A 184 -4.42 13.33 -2.55
C THR A 184 -4.42 11.82 -2.71
N ASN A 185 -4.65 11.35 -3.94
CA ASN A 185 -4.53 9.94 -4.24
C ASN A 185 -3.05 9.54 -4.33
N ALA A 186 -2.64 8.62 -3.46
CA ALA A 186 -1.33 7.99 -3.47
C ALA A 186 -1.32 6.63 -4.19
N SER A 187 -2.47 6.19 -4.70
CA SER A 187 -2.51 5.06 -5.62
C SER A 187 -1.72 5.37 -6.87
N VAL A 188 -0.89 4.42 -7.26
CA VAL A 188 -0.42 4.34 -8.62
C VAL A 188 -1.62 4.01 -9.52
N LYS A 189 -2.03 4.95 -10.38
CA LYS A 189 -2.91 4.60 -11.50
C LYS A 189 -2.04 4.04 -12.62
N PHE A 190 -2.29 2.79 -12.94
CA PHE A 190 -1.88 2.21 -14.21
C PHE A 190 -2.95 2.63 -15.24
N THR A 191 -2.55 3.25 -16.34
CA THR A 191 -3.50 3.67 -17.39
C THR A 191 -3.78 2.52 -18.35
N GLU A 192 -4.96 2.47 -18.98
CA GLU A 192 -5.31 1.39 -19.93
C GLU A 192 -4.40 1.33 -21.17
N SER A 193 -3.75 2.43 -21.56
CA SER A 193 -2.72 2.43 -22.62
C SER A 193 -1.46 1.64 -22.25
N ASP A 194 -1.27 1.31 -20.96
CA ASP A 194 -0.13 0.53 -20.48
C ASP A 194 -0.30 -0.98 -20.71
N TYR A 195 -1.46 -1.40 -21.24
CA TYR A 195 -1.79 -2.82 -21.46
C TYR A 195 -1.40 -3.38 -22.85
N ILE A 196 -0.62 -2.66 -23.66
CA ILE A 196 -0.11 -3.17 -24.94
C ILE A 196 1.36 -3.56 -24.79
N GLY A 197 1.63 -4.81 -24.39
CA GLY A 197 2.99 -5.39 -24.32
C GLY A 197 3.52 -5.75 -22.94
N GLY A 198 2.72 -5.61 -21.88
CA GLY A 198 3.15 -5.96 -20.51
C GLY A 198 3.81 -4.82 -19.74
N PHE A 199 3.46 -3.57 -20.05
CA PHE A 199 4.00 -2.38 -19.38
C PHE A 199 3.19 -2.00 -18.14
N ARG A 200 3.84 -1.26 -17.24
CA ARG A 200 3.22 -0.56 -16.10
C ARG A 200 3.91 0.79 -15.92
N LEU A 201 3.41 1.84 -16.55
CA LEU A 201 3.75 3.20 -16.15
C LEU A 201 2.78 3.67 -15.06
N ALA A 202 3.34 4.06 -13.93
CA ALA A 202 2.61 4.67 -12.83
C ALA A 202 2.45 6.16 -13.13
N THR A 203 1.22 6.62 -13.33
CA THR A 203 0.92 8.06 -13.36
C THR A 203 -0.01 8.39 -12.20
N LEU A 204 0.31 9.42 -11.43
CA LEU A 204 -0.65 9.98 -10.47
C LEU A 204 -1.58 10.95 -11.21
N GLY A 205 -2.87 10.87 -10.90
CA GLY A 205 -3.86 11.80 -11.44
C GLY A 205 -3.69 13.20 -10.84
N GLY A 206 -3.62 14.21 -11.72
CA GLY A 206 -3.84 15.62 -11.39
C GLY A 206 -2.74 16.33 -10.59
N GLY A 207 -1.71 16.84 -11.30
CA GLY A 207 -0.79 17.86 -10.77
C GLY A 207 0.65 17.39 -10.61
N GLY A 208 1.43 17.41 -11.71
CA GLY A 208 2.83 16.97 -11.73
C GLY A 208 2.96 15.45 -11.76
N LEU A 209 3.55 14.91 -12.84
CA LEU A 209 3.68 13.46 -13.01
C LEU A 209 4.71 12.90 -12.01
N LEU A 210 4.25 12.41 -10.87
CA LEU A 210 5.10 11.62 -9.97
C LEU A 210 5.20 10.22 -10.53
N THR A 211 6.37 9.93 -11.09
CA THR A 211 6.70 8.61 -11.62
C THR A 211 7.58 7.87 -10.61
N TYR A 212 7.28 6.58 -10.49
CA TYR A 212 8.19 5.61 -9.91
C TYR A 212 9.02 4.99 -11.05
N ASP A 213 10.31 4.84 -10.82
CA ASP A 213 11.25 4.17 -11.73
C ASP A 213 11.21 2.64 -11.56
N GLY A 214 10.58 2.15 -10.49
CA GLY A 214 10.27 0.74 -10.31
C GLY A 214 9.22 0.50 -9.22
N TYR A 215 8.67 -0.70 -9.24
CA TYR A 215 7.63 -1.15 -8.34
C TYR A 215 7.91 -2.58 -7.88
N LEU A 216 7.77 -2.83 -6.59
CA LEU A 216 7.77 -4.18 -6.04
C LEU A 216 6.50 -4.36 -5.22
N GLY A 217 5.74 -5.40 -5.55
CA GLY A 217 4.57 -5.80 -4.78
C GLY A 217 4.71 -7.25 -4.33
N ASP A 218 4.21 -7.56 -3.14
CA ASP A 218 4.02 -8.93 -2.65
C ASP A 218 2.82 -9.65 -3.31
N GLY A 219 2.21 -8.99 -4.30
CA GLY A 219 1.31 -9.62 -5.27
C GLY A 219 -0.04 -10.05 -4.70
N GLY A 220 -0.36 -9.75 -3.45
CA GLY A 220 -1.66 -10.13 -2.93
C GLY A 220 -1.85 -11.64 -2.74
N VAL A 221 -0.79 -12.47 -2.65
CA VAL A 221 -0.87 -13.96 -2.69
C VAL A 221 -1.91 -14.47 -3.70
N TRP A 222 -1.96 -13.85 -4.88
CA TRP A 222 -2.70 -14.37 -6.01
C TRP A 222 -1.67 -14.82 -7.04
N TYR A 223 -1.88 -16.02 -7.56
CA TYR A 223 -1.00 -16.79 -8.45
C TYR A 223 0.12 -17.51 -7.73
N GLY A 224 0.02 -18.85 -7.69
CA GLY A 224 1.02 -19.78 -7.16
C GLY A 224 2.33 -19.81 -7.94
N TYR A 225 2.94 -18.64 -8.14
CA TYR A 225 4.34 -18.51 -8.49
C TYR A 225 5.19 -18.81 -7.27
N ARG A 226 6.35 -19.43 -7.50
CA ARG A 226 7.32 -19.77 -6.47
C ARG A 226 7.99 -18.55 -5.84
N ASP A 227 7.92 -17.39 -6.50
CA ASP A 227 8.59 -16.17 -6.08
C ASP A 227 7.54 -15.16 -5.59
N TRP A 228 7.61 -14.88 -4.28
CA TRP A 228 6.61 -14.13 -3.51
C TRP A 228 6.53 -12.63 -3.82
N PHE A 229 7.45 -12.12 -4.64
CA PHE A 229 7.51 -10.72 -5.03
C PHE A 229 7.53 -10.60 -6.54
N TYR A 230 6.76 -9.65 -7.06
CA TYR A 230 6.89 -9.21 -8.44
C TYR A 230 7.50 -7.82 -8.45
N GLY A 231 8.77 -7.75 -8.83
CA GLY A 231 9.53 -6.51 -8.97
C GLY A 231 9.67 -6.12 -10.43
N TRP A 232 9.55 -4.83 -10.73
CA TRP A 232 9.79 -4.25 -12.05
C TRP A 232 10.63 -2.99 -11.91
N ILE A 233 11.64 -2.82 -12.77
CA ILE A 233 12.41 -1.58 -12.91
C ILE A 233 12.41 -1.20 -14.38
N GLY A 234 11.81 -0.06 -14.70
CA GLY A 234 11.43 0.27 -16.07
C GLY A 234 10.60 -0.86 -16.69
N GLU A 235 11.10 -1.45 -17.77
CA GLU A 235 10.42 -2.49 -18.56
C GLU A 235 10.86 -3.92 -18.18
N THR A 236 11.80 -4.06 -17.25
CA THR A 236 12.36 -5.38 -16.91
C THR A 236 11.77 -5.93 -15.62
N CYS A 237 11.25 -7.16 -15.68
CA CYS A 237 10.88 -7.94 -14.51
C CYS A 237 12.15 -8.40 -13.77
N CYS A 238 12.17 -8.21 -12.44
CA CYS A 238 13.19 -8.76 -11.56
C CYS A 238 12.76 -10.17 -11.11
N GLN A 239 13.66 -11.14 -11.23
CA GLN A 239 13.42 -12.52 -10.85
C GLN A 239 13.56 -12.75 -9.34
N SER A 240 14.16 -11.79 -8.62
CA SER A 240 14.34 -11.87 -7.18
C SER A 240 14.33 -10.49 -6.52
N LEU A 241 14.13 -10.49 -5.21
CA LEU A 241 14.25 -9.30 -4.37
C LEU A 241 15.68 -8.73 -4.39
N ASP A 242 16.69 -9.58 -4.42
CA ASP A 242 18.09 -9.16 -4.49
C ASP A 242 18.38 -8.45 -5.81
N GLU A 243 17.94 -9.02 -6.93
CA GLU A 243 18.08 -8.39 -8.25
C GLU A 243 17.38 -7.02 -8.27
N PHE A 244 16.16 -6.93 -7.72
CA PHE A 244 15.42 -5.68 -7.64
C PHE A 244 16.20 -4.61 -6.86
N VAL A 245 16.68 -4.93 -5.66
CA VAL A 245 17.46 -3.98 -4.83
C VAL A 245 18.79 -3.61 -5.49
N GLU A 246 19.46 -4.55 -6.14
CA GLU A 246 20.75 -4.29 -6.80
C GLU A 246 20.63 -3.31 -7.96
N ARG A 247 19.52 -3.38 -8.70
CA ARG A 247 19.21 -2.53 -9.84
C ARG A 247 18.68 -1.16 -9.48
N MET A 248 18.37 -0.90 -8.20
CA MET A 248 18.00 0.44 -7.73
C MET A 248 19.16 1.43 -7.91
N ALA A 249 18.86 2.61 -8.46
CA ALA A 249 19.84 3.63 -8.79
C ALA A 249 19.62 4.95 -7.98
N PRO A 250 20.69 5.71 -7.68
CA PRO A 250 20.59 7.01 -7.04
C PRO A 250 19.69 8.00 -7.80
N GLY A 251 18.94 8.83 -7.06
CA GLY A 251 18.04 9.84 -7.63
C GLY A 251 16.74 9.28 -8.24
N LYS A 252 16.58 7.96 -8.24
CA LYS A 252 15.40 7.24 -8.71
C LYS A 252 14.46 6.90 -7.55
N ALA A 253 13.16 6.77 -7.83
CA ALA A 253 12.14 6.48 -6.83
C ALA A 253 11.45 5.14 -7.08
N TYR A 254 11.25 4.34 -6.04
CA TYR A 254 10.69 3.00 -6.13
C TYR A 254 9.56 2.85 -5.12
N GLN A 255 8.41 2.32 -5.55
CA GLN A 255 7.31 1.98 -4.64
C GLN A 255 7.39 0.51 -4.26
N LEU A 256 7.29 0.25 -2.96
CA LEU A 256 7.13 -1.09 -2.41
C LEU A 256 5.74 -1.17 -1.79
N LEU A 257 4.86 -2.01 -2.36
CA LEU A 257 3.55 -2.30 -1.80
C LEU A 257 3.60 -3.63 -1.07
N ILE A 258 3.37 -3.57 0.24
CA ILE A 258 3.31 -4.70 1.15
C ILE A 258 1.91 -4.78 1.76
N HIS A 259 1.42 -5.98 1.94
CA HIS A 259 0.15 -6.29 2.56
C HIS A 259 0.43 -7.07 3.86
N PRO A 260 0.40 -6.40 5.02
CA PRO A 260 0.86 -6.99 6.28
C PRO A 260 0.17 -8.30 6.67
N GLN A 261 -1.06 -8.54 6.21
CA GLN A 261 -1.78 -9.79 6.46
C GLN A 261 -1.07 -11.04 5.94
N TYR A 262 -0.12 -10.92 5.01
CA TYR A 262 0.63 -12.06 4.49
C TYR A 262 1.84 -12.43 5.35
N TYR A 263 2.22 -11.64 6.34
CA TYR A 263 3.42 -11.90 7.12
C TYR A 263 3.08 -12.41 8.52
N ALA A 264 3.61 -13.56 8.90
CA ALA A 264 3.51 -14.11 10.24
C ALA A 264 4.39 -13.30 11.19
N LEU A 265 3.80 -12.26 11.80
CA LEU A 265 4.49 -11.33 12.71
C LEU A 265 4.10 -11.54 14.18
N GLU A 266 3.53 -12.70 14.52
CA GLU A 266 2.91 -12.95 15.83
C GLU A 266 3.90 -12.82 16.98
N GLU A 267 5.15 -13.24 16.77
CA GLU A 267 6.23 -13.12 17.74
C GLU A 267 6.64 -11.66 18.01
N TRP A 268 6.27 -10.72 17.14
CA TRP A 268 6.67 -9.32 17.22
C TRP A 268 5.61 -8.45 17.90
N VAL A 269 4.48 -9.03 18.29
CA VAL A 269 3.34 -8.34 18.93
C VAL A 269 3.44 -8.35 20.46
N HIS A 270 4.50 -8.91 21.03
CA HIS A 270 4.72 -8.91 22.48
C HIS A 270 5.13 -7.50 22.99
N PHE A 271 4.13 -6.62 23.09
CA PHE A 271 4.19 -5.26 23.66
C PHE A 271 3.38 -5.15 24.94
#